data_AF-A0A1S8A777-F1
#
_entry.id   AF-A0A1S8A777-F1
#
_cell.length_a   1.000
_cell.length_b   1.000
_cell.length_c   1.000
_cell.angle_alpha   90.00
_cell.angle_beta   90.00
_cell.angle_gamma   90.00
#
_symmetry.space_group_name_H-M   'P 1'
#
loop_
_entity.id
_entity.type
_entity.pdbx_description
1 polymer ?
#
loop_
_entity_poly.entity_id
_entity_poly.type
_entity_poly.pdbx_seq_one_letter_code
_entity_poly.pdbx_strand_id
1 'polypeptide(L)'
;MRKHGLDIANKVALFELQNAEALENLILDEGIDCDFVPLTSGSAFVDKSEATDAKRLWDDMLKKGCDALEHVTYYGPDDAEKVSGVKEAVALYTFPAAVIW
;
A
#
# COMPACT_ATOMS: atom_id res chain seq x y z
N MET A 1 10.15 10.12 15.25
CA MET A 1 10.68 8.82 14.80
C MET A 1 12.07 8.61 15.41
N ARG A 2 12.36 7.45 16.01
CA ARG A 2 13.73 7.10 16.43
C ARG A 2 14.63 6.99 15.19
N LYS A 3 15.94 7.17 15.35
CA LYS A 3 16.95 7.31 14.28
C LYS A 3 16.91 6.25 13.16
N HIS A 4 16.32 5.08 13.40
CA HIS A 4 16.22 3.97 12.44
C HIS A 4 14.79 3.60 12.02
N GLY A 5 13.76 4.32 12.49
CA GLY A 5 12.37 3.91 12.28
C GLY A 5 11.96 3.82 10.82
N LEU A 6 12.34 4.82 10.01
CA LEU A 6 11.98 4.86 8.58
C LEU A 6 12.75 3.82 7.75
N ASP A 7 14.06 3.68 7.98
CA ASP A 7 14.89 2.70 7.25
C ASP A 7 14.40 1.25 7.48
N ILE A 8 14.09 0.91 8.73
CA ILE A 8 13.55 -0.42 9.06
C ILE A 8 12.15 -0.60 8.46
N ALA A 9 11.28 0.41 8.55
CA ALA A 9 9.94 0.31 7.95
C ALA A 9 10.01 0.12 6.42
N ASN A 10 10.89 0.87 5.74
CA ASN A 10 11.07 0.74 4.29
C ASN A 10 11.56 -0.67 3.91
N LYS A 11 12.53 -1.21 4.65
CA LYS A 11 13.04 -2.58 4.44
C LYS A 11 11.96 -3.64 4.65
N VAL A 12 11.12 -3.49 5.67
CA VAL A 12 10.02 -4.43 5.93
C VAL A 12 9.00 -4.38 4.80
N ALA A 13 8.59 -3.19 4.36
CA ALA A 13 7.63 -3.06 3.27
C ALA A 13 8.16 -3.65 1.95
N LEU A 14 9.43 -3.39 1.59
CA LEU A 14 10.05 -4.00 0.40
C LEU A 14 10.19 -5.52 0.53
N PHE A 15 10.51 -6.03 1.72
CA PHE A 15 10.55 -7.46 1.98
C PHE A 15 9.15 -8.09 1.78
N GLU A 16 8.09 -7.48 2.30
CA GLU A 16 6.71 -7.98 2.12
C GLU A 16 6.31 -8.05 0.64
N LEU A 17 6.63 -7.02 -0.15
CA LEU A 17 6.40 -7.01 -1.60
C LEU A 17 7.13 -8.13 -2.32
N GLN A 18 8.43 -8.29 -2.05
CA GLN A 18 9.26 -9.34 -2.64
C GLN A 18 8.79 -10.74 -2.24
N ASN A 19 8.31 -10.92 -1.01
CA ASN A 19 7.80 -12.20 -0.54
C ASN A 19 6.46 -12.55 -1.18
N ALA A 20 5.57 -11.58 -1.38
CA ALA A 20 4.31 -11.81 -2.08
C ALA A 20 4.56 -12.28 -3.51
N GLU A 21 5.49 -11.62 -4.23
CA GLU A 21 5.89 -12.02 -5.59
C GLU A 21 6.57 -13.40 -5.61
N ALA A 22 7.48 -13.68 -4.68
CA ALA A 22 8.15 -14.97 -4.59
C ALA A 22 7.16 -16.11 -4.30
N LEU A 23 6.16 -15.87 -3.45
CA LEU A 23 5.10 -16.83 -3.14
C LEU A 23 4.21 -17.08 -4.37
N GLU A 24 3.80 -16.03 -5.07
CA GLU A 24 3.03 -16.15 -6.31
C GLU A 24 3.77 -17.00 -7.35
N ASN A 25 5.06 -16.72 -7.56
CA ASN A 25 5.89 -17.49 -8.50
C ASN A 25 5.99 -18.97 -8.08
N LEU A 26 6.21 -19.27 -6.80
CA LEU A 26 6.27 -20.64 -6.30
C LEU A 26 4.97 -21.40 -6.57
N ILE A 27 3.82 -20.78 -6.27
CA ILE A 27 2.50 -21.38 -6.46
C ILE A 27 2.27 -21.72 -7.94
N LEU A 28 2.62 -20.80 -8.83
CA LEU A 28 2.49 -20.99 -10.27
C LEU A 28 3.46 -22.05 -10.82
N ASP A 29 4.71 -22.04 -10.39
CA ASP A 29 5.76 -22.94 -10.89
C ASP A 29 5.54 -24.39 -10.42
N GLU A 30 5.10 -24.58 -9.18
CA GLU A 30 4.83 -25.91 -8.61
C GLU A 30 3.41 -26.41 -8.85
N GLY A 31 2.52 -25.57 -9.39
CA GLY A 31 1.11 -25.90 -9.62
C GLY A 31 0.36 -26.18 -8.33
N ILE A 32 0.61 -25.39 -7.29
CA ILE A 32 0.00 -25.55 -5.96
C ILE A 32 -1.48 -25.16 -6.02
N ASP A 33 -2.36 -26.11 -5.73
CA ASP A 33 -3.80 -25.88 -5.61
C ASP A 33 -4.11 -25.17 -4.29
N CYS A 34 -4.25 -23.84 -4.33
CA CYS A 34 -4.55 -23.00 -3.17
C CYS A 34 -5.36 -21.74 -3.54
N ASP A 35 -5.92 -21.08 -2.54
CA ASP A 35 -6.76 -19.87 -2.69
C ASP A 35 -5.94 -18.57 -2.73
N PHE A 36 -4.69 -18.60 -3.21
CA PHE A 36 -3.87 -17.39 -3.34
C PHE A 36 -4.40 -16.50 -4.47
N VAL A 37 -4.73 -15.25 -4.15
CA VAL A 37 -5.22 -14.27 -5.12
C VAL A 37 -4.46 -12.95 -4.96
N PRO A 38 -3.60 -12.57 -5.94
CA PRO A 38 -3.02 -11.25 -5.98
C PRO A 38 -4.11 -10.21 -6.30
N LEU A 39 -4.08 -9.08 -5.60
CA LEU A 39 -5.05 -8.01 -5.75
C LEU A 39 -4.46 -6.63 -5.42
N THR A 40 -5.22 -5.59 -5.70
CA THR A 40 -4.92 -4.24 -5.20
C THR A 40 -5.77 -3.98 -3.97
N SER A 41 -5.13 -3.65 -2.85
CA SER A 41 -5.80 -3.19 -1.63
C SER A 41 -5.69 -1.67 -1.53
N GLY A 42 -6.47 -1.05 -0.65
CA GLY A 42 -6.36 0.38 -0.42
C GLY A 42 -6.89 0.85 0.92
N SER A 43 -6.37 2.00 1.35
CA SER A 43 -6.80 2.73 2.55
C SER A 43 -7.52 4.00 2.14
N ALA A 44 -8.85 4.01 2.31
CA ALA A 44 -9.69 5.17 2.05
C ALA A 44 -9.88 5.99 3.34
N PHE A 45 -9.75 7.31 3.22
CA PHE A 45 -9.96 8.25 4.31
C PHE A 45 -11.22 9.06 4.03
N VAL A 46 -12.14 9.10 5.00
CA VAL A 46 -13.37 9.92 4.96
C VAL A 46 -13.25 11.17 5.85
N ASP A 47 -12.36 11.13 6.85
CA ASP A 47 -12.05 12.29 7.68
C ASP A 47 -10.96 13.17 7.02
N LYS A 48 -11.27 14.45 6.88
CA LYS A 48 -10.38 15.43 6.22
C LYS A 48 -9.12 15.71 7.02
N SER A 49 -9.19 15.69 8.35
CA SER A 49 -8.03 15.96 9.20
C SER A 49 -7.05 14.79 9.15
N GLU A 50 -7.54 13.55 9.23
CA GLU A 50 -6.72 12.35 9.08
C GLU A 50 -6.11 12.24 7.68
N ALA A 51 -6.88 12.54 6.63
CA ALA A 51 -6.37 12.56 5.25
C ALA A 51 -5.24 13.57 5.06
N THR A 52 -5.38 14.76 5.66
CA THR A 52 -4.37 15.83 5.59
C THR A 52 -3.10 15.43 6.34
N ASP A 53 -3.25 14.84 7.54
CA ASP A 53 -2.13 14.35 8.34
C ASP A 53 -1.39 13.18 7.64
N ALA A 54 -2.14 12.24 7.06
CA ALA A 54 -1.59 11.15 6.26
C ALA A 54 -0.81 11.68 5.06
N LYS A 55 -1.37 12.66 4.32
CA LYS A 55 -0.70 13.26 3.16
C LYS A 55 0.59 13.99 3.53
N ARG A 56 0.59 14.70 4.67
CA ARG A 56 1.79 15.36 5.19
C ARG A 56 2.89 14.33 5.51
N LEU A 57 2.54 13.26 6.21
CA LEU A 57 3.49 12.19 6.55
C LEU A 57 4.02 11.49 5.30
N TRP A 58 3.14 11.22 4.33
CA TRP A 58 3.48 10.66 3.03
C TRP A 58 4.50 11.53 2.29
N ASP A 59 4.24 12.83 2.16
CA ASP A 59 5.14 13.76 1.46
C ASP A 59 6.51 13.87 2.15
N ASP A 60 6.53 13.79 3.49
CA ASP A 60 7.76 13.76 4.27
C ASP A 60 8.54 12.44 4.09
N MET A 61 7.86 11.32 3.86
CA MET A 61 8.50 10.03 3.57
C MET A 61 9.06 9.99 2.15
N LEU A 62 8.34 10.52 1.16
CA LEU A 62 8.84 10.67 -0.21
C LEU A 62 10.14 11.49 -0.25
N LYS A 63 10.16 12.64 0.44
CA LYS A 63 11.37 13.49 0.53
C LYS A 63 12.58 12.80 1.17
N LYS A 64 12.33 11.76 1.98
CA LYS A 64 13.38 11.00 2.67
C LYS A 64 13.82 9.76 1.90
N GLY A 65 13.30 9.51 0.70
CA GLY A 65 13.67 8.36 -0.14
C GLY A 65 13.08 7.05 0.40
N CYS A 66 11.79 7.02 0.68
CA CYS A 66 11.08 5.80 1.07
C CYS A 66 10.66 5.03 -0.18
N ASP A 67 11.54 4.18 -0.70
CA ASP A 67 11.36 3.43 -1.95
C ASP A 67 10.06 2.62 -1.99
N ALA A 68 9.60 2.08 -0.85
CA ALA A 68 8.35 1.33 -0.77
C ALA A 68 7.12 2.13 -1.25
N LEU A 69 7.16 3.47 -1.19
CA LEU A 69 6.06 4.31 -1.66
C LEU A 69 5.94 4.37 -3.19
N GLU A 70 6.94 3.91 -3.95
CA GLU A 70 6.84 3.78 -5.41
C GLU A 70 5.76 2.76 -5.83
N HIS A 71 5.44 1.82 -4.94
CA HIS A 71 4.41 0.79 -5.16
C HIS A 71 3.01 1.23 -4.71
N VAL A 72 2.84 2.47 -4.29
CA VAL A 72 1.60 2.95 -3.71
C VAL A 72 1.08 4.18 -4.45
N THR A 73 -0.16 4.11 -4.93
CA THR A 73 -0.80 5.18 -5.70
C THR A 73 -1.70 6.01 -4.80
N TYR A 74 -1.54 7.33 -4.84
CA TYR A 74 -2.42 8.28 -4.15
C TYR A 74 -3.50 8.83 -5.09
N TYR A 75 -4.74 8.85 -4.61
CA TYR A 75 -5.87 9.53 -5.24
C TYR A 75 -6.40 10.62 -4.30
N GLY A 76 -6.53 11.83 -4.85
CA GLY A 76 -7.04 12.99 -4.14
C GLY A 76 -8.57 13.02 -4.06
N PRO A 77 -9.15 14.08 -3.48
CA PRO A 77 -10.59 14.20 -3.23
C PRO A 77 -11.47 14.02 -4.47
N ASP A 78 -10.96 14.41 -5.66
CA ASP A 78 -11.72 14.34 -6.91
C ASP A 78 -11.91 12.89 -7.41
N ASP A 79 -11.00 11.98 -7.04
CA ASP A 79 -10.99 10.59 -7.52
C ASP A 79 -11.20 9.56 -6.40
N ALA A 80 -10.97 9.92 -5.13
CA ALA A 80 -10.94 8.98 -4.02
C ALA A 80 -12.25 8.17 -3.87
N GLU A 81 -13.42 8.82 -3.85
CA GLU A 81 -14.72 8.13 -3.78
C GLU A 81 -14.98 7.27 -5.02
N LYS A 82 -14.68 7.80 -6.21
CA LYS A 82 -14.90 7.11 -7.49
C LYS A 82 -14.07 5.83 -7.60
N VAL A 83 -12.80 5.88 -7.19
CA VAL A 83 -11.86 4.75 -7.32
C VAL A 83 -12.06 3.75 -6.18
N SER A 84 -12.28 4.22 -4.95
CA SER A 84 -12.46 3.32 -3.79
C SER A 84 -13.84 2.69 -3.70
N GLY A 85 -14.88 3.36 -4.23
CA GLY A 85 -16.27 3.02 -3.96
C GLY A 85 -16.72 3.35 -2.53
N VAL A 86 -15.86 3.98 -1.70
CA VAL A 86 -16.19 4.40 -0.34
C VAL A 86 -16.77 5.81 -0.40
N LYS A 87 -18.04 5.92 -0.03
CA LYS A 87 -18.77 7.19 0.02
C LYS A 87 -18.04 8.19 0.91
N GLU A 88 -17.98 9.44 0.46
CA GLU A 88 -17.34 10.58 1.13
C GLU A 88 -15.83 10.43 1.33
N ALA A 89 -15.18 9.49 0.62
CA ALA A 89 -13.73 9.37 0.64
C ALA A 89 -13.07 10.63 0.05
N VAL A 90 -12.18 11.23 0.83
CA VAL A 90 -11.43 12.44 0.50
C VAL A 90 -9.96 12.15 0.14
N ALA A 91 -9.49 10.93 0.42
CA ALA A 91 -8.20 10.43 -0.03
C ALA A 91 -8.23 8.90 -0.11
N LEU A 92 -7.46 8.34 -1.04
CA LEU A 92 -7.24 6.91 -1.16
C LEU A 92 -5.76 6.63 -1.45
N TYR A 93 -5.20 5.62 -0.79
CA TYR A 93 -3.89 5.07 -1.09
C TYR A 93 -4.04 3.61 -1.46
N THR A 94 -3.71 3.22 -2.69
CA THR A 94 -3.80 1.82 -3.15
C THR A 94 -2.41 1.21 -3.29
N PHE A 95 -2.28 -0.07 -2.96
CA PHE A 95 -1.02 -0.81 -2.97
C PHE A 95 -1.26 -2.27 -3.36
N PRO A 96 -0.26 -2.96 -3.94
CA PRO A 96 -0.34 -4.38 -4.21
C PRO A 96 -0.47 -5.18 -2.91
N ALA A 97 -1.28 -6.23 -2.94
CA ALA A 97 -1.50 -7.15 -1.84
C ALA A 97 -1.88 -8.53 -2.38
N ALA A 98 -2.06 -9.49 -1.49
CA ALA A 98 -2.63 -10.79 -1.81
C ALA A 98 -3.48 -11.29 -0.64
N VAL A 99 -4.42 -12.17 -0.94
CA VAL A 99 -5.17 -12.94 0.07
C VAL A 99 -4.93 -14.42 -0.15
N ILE A 100 -4.89 -15.18 0.94
CA ILE A 100 -4.78 -16.63 0.96
C ILE A 100 -5.58 -17.13 2.17
N TRP A 101 -6.35 -18.22 2.02
CA TRP A 101 -7.22 -18.77 3.06
C TRP A 101 -6.65 -20.05 3.68
#